data_AF-A0A8J3FYJ9-F1
#
_entry.id   AF-A0A8J3FYJ9-F1
#
_cell.length_a   1.000
_cell.length_b   1.000
_cell.length_c   1.000
_cell.angle_alpha   90.00
_cell.angle_beta   90.00
_cell.angle_gamma   90.00
#
_symmetry.space_group_name_H-M   'P 1'
#
loop_
_entity.id
_entity.type
_entity.pdbx_description
1 polymer ?
#
loop_
_entity_poly.entity_id
_entity_poly.type
_entity_poly.pdbx_seq_one_letter_code
_entity_poly.pdbx_strand_id
1 'polypeptide(L)'
;MTEFGNGQPSAGVGGVPVRGVAGWAATPASSAAHRGEGQVLEGQHRPHSSGGETVGRPVLPIWAELADRQPQLAQVAYRAIPGAVEQDVAGVIDTASTSVAQAAVTRDLAPEGVRELADHVAAHAAEVVRSVAGDATTFADSPRIDWRALGLVLPVLGAGPGVGASVVAAVLTDALSGRWSTLLVDPADPARSGLAEAAPVEGPRRQTPHPAVRLCCSRRGPAVLARLECDLPILSPGLVPAPPWWIPPAGSPQVTVVDVGHDAWRLATNPLSGAGVWLRHGLPAPRPILVARPTRPSLLAAEQVLARLEPWVHAGLATPVRALVVVGARKWPPGVVGAAGRRLAALVESAVFLPPDAQVARGGVSGQITPARLRQAVEPLLAVFGLAPTHDRPGRGRRERRR
;
A
#
# COMPACT_ATOMS: atom_id res chain seq x y z
N MET A 1 -9.76 -45.03 37.82
CA MET A 1 -8.59 -45.36 38.66
C MET A 1 -7.79 -46.38 37.86
N THR A 2 -6.86 -45.90 37.04
CA THR A 2 -5.96 -46.63 36.12
C THR A 2 -5.08 -45.54 35.49
N GLU A 3 -3.94 -45.22 36.10
CA GLU A 3 -2.59 -45.76 35.89
C GLU A 3 -1.87 -45.30 34.61
N PHE A 4 -0.77 -44.57 34.90
CA PHE A 4 0.49 -44.28 34.24
C PHE A 4 0.87 -44.94 32.89
N GLY A 5 1.50 -44.12 32.04
CA GLY A 5 2.39 -44.55 30.97
C GLY A 5 3.32 -43.41 30.53
N ASN A 6 4.50 -43.34 31.15
CA ASN A 6 5.63 -42.51 30.74
C ASN A 6 6.21 -42.97 29.40
N GLY A 7 6.65 -42.03 28.57
CA GLY A 7 7.46 -42.32 27.38
C GLY A 7 8.01 -41.07 26.68
N GLN A 8 9.21 -40.64 27.06
CA GLN A 8 10.16 -39.86 26.25
C GLN A 8 11.47 -40.67 26.17
N PRO A 9 12.47 -40.30 25.34
CA PRO A 9 12.46 -39.98 23.91
C PRO A 9 13.48 -40.88 23.16
N SER A 10 13.57 -40.81 21.84
CA SER A 10 14.73 -41.37 21.11
C SER A 10 15.18 -40.44 19.99
N ALA A 11 16.48 -40.13 20.04
CA ALA A 11 17.22 -39.37 19.04
C ALA A 11 17.73 -40.29 17.92
N GLY A 12 17.96 -39.69 16.74
CA GLY A 12 18.67 -40.27 15.60
C GLY A 12 18.50 -39.33 14.41
N VAL A 13 19.34 -38.30 14.25
CA VAL A 13 20.63 -38.31 13.51
C VAL A 13 20.44 -38.75 12.05
N GLY A 14 20.50 -37.77 11.16
CA GLY A 14 20.52 -37.95 9.70
C GLY A 14 20.75 -36.61 9.01
N GLY A 15 21.96 -36.07 9.15
CA GLY A 15 22.38 -34.86 8.46
C GLY A 15 22.75 -35.14 7.00
N VAL A 16 22.33 -34.26 6.10
CA VAL A 16 22.93 -34.06 4.77
C VAL A 16 23.12 -32.54 4.59
N PRO A 17 24.31 -32.06 4.19
CA PRO A 17 24.60 -30.65 4.13
C PRO A 17 24.09 -30.06 2.80
N VAL A 18 23.17 -29.09 2.86
CA VAL A 18 22.90 -28.23 1.70
C VAL A 18 23.83 -27.03 1.78
N ARG A 19 24.87 -27.07 0.94
CA ARG A 19 25.78 -25.95 0.68
C ARG A 19 24.99 -24.74 0.22
N GLY A 20 25.31 -23.59 0.81
CA GLY A 20 24.80 -22.30 0.39
C GLY A 20 25.27 -21.93 -1.01
N VAL A 21 24.37 -21.33 -1.78
CA VAL A 21 24.72 -20.55 -2.96
C VAL A 21 24.26 -19.12 -2.70
N ALA A 22 25.26 -18.26 -2.46
CA ALA A 22 25.16 -16.83 -2.60
C ALA A 22 25.15 -16.47 -4.10
N GLY A 23 24.45 -15.39 -4.45
CA GLY A 23 24.69 -14.68 -5.72
C GLY A 23 23.45 -14.45 -6.57
N TRP A 24 22.70 -13.39 -6.28
CA TRP A 24 21.91 -12.71 -7.31
C TRP A 24 22.74 -11.55 -7.83
N ALA A 25 23.70 -11.87 -8.69
CA ALA A 25 24.33 -10.91 -9.60
C ALA A 25 23.76 -11.23 -10.99
N ALA A 26 23.06 -10.26 -11.58
CA ALA A 26 22.64 -10.34 -12.97
C ALA A 26 23.87 -10.47 -13.87
N THR A 27 23.92 -11.53 -14.67
CA THR A 27 24.95 -11.71 -15.70
C THR A 27 24.63 -10.76 -16.87
N PRO A 28 25.61 -10.00 -17.40
CA PRO A 28 25.39 -9.19 -18.60
C PRO A 28 25.28 -10.10 -19.82
N ALA A 29 24.30 -9.83 -20.68
CA ALA A 29 24.15 -10.48 -21.97
C ALA A 29 25.39 -10.20 -22.83
N SER A 30 26.05 -11.26 -23.30
CA SER A 30 27.16 -11.20 -24.22
C SER A 30 26.67 -10.83 -25.63
N SER A 31 27.26 -9.77 -26.17
CA SER A 31 27.21 -9.44 -27.58
C SER A 31 28.00 -10.48 -28.38
N ALA A 32 27.32 -11.26 -29.22
CA ALA A 32 27.95 -12.02 -30.30
C ALA A 32 27.52 -11.42 -31.64
N ALA A 33 28.51 -10.86 -32.34
CA ALA A 33 28.39 -10.36 -33.68
C ALA A 33 28.20 -11.51 -34.68
N HIS A 34 27.22 -11.38 -35.58
CA HIS A 34 27.26 -12.04 -36.88
C HIS A 34 27.07 -10.99 -37.97
N ARG A 35 28.05 -10.97 -38.89
CA ARG A 35 28.08 -10.22 -40.16
C ARG A 35 27.40 -11.04 -41.26
N GLY A 36 26.77 -10.33 -42.20
CA GLY A 36 26.43 -10.77 -43.56
C GLY A 36 25.12 -11.58 -43.63
N GLU A 37 24.20 -11.38 -44.58
CA GLU A 37 24.24 -10.74 -45.89
C GLU A 37 22.86 -10.16 -46.23
N GLY A 38 22.84 -9.22 -47.17
CA GLY A 38 21.68 -8.40 -47.46
C GLY A 38 20.54 -9.09 -48.19
N GLN A 39 19.35 -8.54 -48.02
CA GLN A 39 18.36 -8.46 -49.08
C GLN A 39 17.53 -7.18 -48.89
N VAL A 40 17.57 -6.36 -49.93
CA VAL A 40 16.80 -5.13 -50.10
C VAL A 40 15.35 -5.53 -50.39
N LEU A 41 14.42 -5.08 -49.57
CA LEU A 41 13.01 -4.95 -49.95
C LEU A 41 12.53 -3.56 -49.53
N GLU A 42 12.54 -2.66 -50.51
CA GLU A 42 11.79 -1.41 -50.52
C GLU A 42 10.30 -1.72 -50.37
N GLY A 43 9.68 -1.12 -49.37
CA GLY A 43 8.25 -1.19 -49.11
C GLY A 43 7.81 0.03 -48.30
N GLN A 44 7.69 1.16 -48.97
CA GLN A 44 7.16 2.40 -48.41
C GLN A 44 5.68 2.19 -48.00
N HIS A 45 5.40 2.19 -46.70
CA HIS A 45 4.07 2.48 -46.18
C HIS A 45 4.13 3.79 -45.39
N ARG A 46 3.73 4.89 -46.03
CA ARG A 46 3.34 6.13 -45.35
C ARG A 46 2.07 5.85 -44.53
N PRO A 47 1.96 6.28 -43.27
CA PRO A 47 0.68 6.31 -42.60
C PRO A 47 -0.17 7.44 -43.19
N HIS A 48 -1.33 7.09 -43.74
CA HIS A 48 -2.39 8.03 -44.06
C HIS A 48 -2.83 8.75 -42.78
N SER A 49 -2.79 10.08 -42.81
CA SER A 49 -3.48 10.96 -41.87
C SER A 49 -4.98 10.92 -42.13
N SER A 50 -5.68 9.95 -41.55
CA SER A 50 -7.14 10.01 -41.44
C SER A 50 -7.50 10.89 -40.25
N GLY A 51 -8.01 12.09 -40.54
CA GLY A 51 -8.72 12.92 -39.57
C GLY A 51 -9.95 12.16 -39.09
N GLY A 52 -9.81 11.48 -37.96
CA GLY A 52 -10.93 10.94 -37.19
C GLY A 52 -11.42 12.01 -36.23
N GLU A 53 -12.69 12.36 -36.36
CA GLU A 53 -13.44 13.09 -35.34
C GLU A 53 -13.10 12.54 -33.96
N THR A 54 -12.71 13.43 -33.04
CA THR A 54 -12.65 13.11 -31.63
C THR A 54 -14.06 12.75 -31.19
N VAL A 55 -14.39 11.46 -31.21
CA VAL A 55 -15.53 10.90 -30.49
C VAL A 55 -15.38 11.40 -29.07
N GLY A 56 -16.24 12.32 -28.66
CA GLY A 56 -16.25 12.91 -27.33
C GLY A 56 -16.36 11.77 -26.33
N ARG A 57 -15.24 11.42 -25.69
CA ARG A 57 -15.24 10.44 -24.61
C ARG A 57 -16.17 11.01 -23.53
N PRO A 58 -17.14 10.22 -23.03
CA PRO A 58 -18.04 10.69 -21.99
C PRO A 58 -17.19 10.99 -20.76
N VAL A 59 -17.05 12.27 -20.42
CA VAL A 59 -16.53 12.67 -19.12
C VAL A 59 -17.60 12.30 -18.12
N LEU A 60 -17.30 11.40 -17.17
CA LEU A 60 -18.22 11.10 -16.08
C LEU A 60 -18.74 12.43 -15.46
N PRO A 61 -20.04 12.54 -15.13
CA PRO A 61 -20.65 13.77 -14.60
C PRO A 61 -19.87 14.37 -13.43
N ILE A 62 -19.23 13.52 -12.63
CA ILE A 62 -18.40 13.87 -11.47
C ILE A 62 -17.28 14.85 -11.80
N TRP A 63 -16.63 14.74 -12.96
CA TRP A 63 -15.51 15.60 -13.32
C TRP A 63 -15.96 16.91 -13.95
N ALA A 64 -17.09 16.90 -14.67
CA ALA A 64 -17.74 18.11 -15.15
C ALA A 64 -18.24 18.96 -13.97
N GLU A 65 -18.85 18.31 -12.98
CA GLU A 65 -19.39 18.98 -11.79
C GLU A 65 -18.28 19.47 -10.83
N LEU A 66 -17.20 18.69 -10.65
CA LEU A 66 -16.02 19.13 -9.90
C LEU A 66 -15.26 20.25 -10.63
N ALA A 67 -15.22 20.21 -11.97
CA ALA A 67 -14.60 21.24 -12.78
C ALA A 67 -15.37 22.57 -12.73
N ASP A 68 -16.70 22.50 -12.72
CA ASP A 68 -17.57 23.67 -12.57
C ASP A 68 -17.47 24.27 -11.16
N ARG A 69 -17.40 23.44 -10.11
CA ARG A 69 -17.32 23.90 -8.71
C ARG A 69 -15.91 24.35 -8.30
N GLN A 70 -14.87 23.77 -8.89
CA GLN A 70 -13.46 24.08 -8.58
C GLN A 70 -12.59 24.04 -9.86
N PRO A 71 -12.62 25.08 -10.70
CA PRO A 71 -11.94 25.10 -12.00
C PRO A 71 -10.41 24.93 -11.91
N GLN A 72 -9.81 25.32 -10.77
CA GLN A 72 -8.41 25.03 -10.45
C GLN A 72 -8.11 23.53 -10.24
N LEU A 73 -9.07 22.76 -9.71
CA LEU A 73 -8.97 21.31 -9.62
C LEU A 73 -9.22 20.64 -10.95
N ALA A 74 -10.06 21.23 -11.81
CA ALA A 74 -10.30 20.75 -13.17
C ALA A 74 -8.98 20.61 -13.94
N GLN A 75 -8.10 21.63 -13.93
CA GLN A 75 -6.83 21.55 -14.66
C GLN A 75 -5.84 20.54 -14.07
N VAL A 76 -5.84 20.34 -12.75
CA VAL A 76 -4.99 19.33 -12.08
C VAL A 76 -5.52 17.93 -12.33
N ALA A 77 -6.84 17.71 -12.20
CA ALA A 77 -7.53 16.45 -12.47
C ALA A 77 -7.52 16.07 -13.97
N TYR A 78 -7.69 17.04 -14.87
CA TYR A 78 -7.63 16.84 -16.32
C TYR A 78 -6.23 16.44 -16.79
N ARG A 79 -5.18 16.85 -16.07
CA ARG A 79 -3.80 16.37 -16.27
C ARG A 79 -3.50 15.07 -15.52
N ALA A 80 -4.28 14.72 -14.51
CA ALA A 80 -4.08 13.55 -13.65
C ALA A 80 -5.07 12.39 -13.93
N ILE A 81 -5.64 12.38 -15.14
CA ILE A 81 -6.45 11.32 -15.77
C ILE A 81 -7.98 11.45 -15.51
N PRO A 82 -8.72 12.10 -16.43
CA PRO A 82 -10.13 11.81 -16.64
C PRO A 82 -10.30 10.32 -16.99
N GLY A 83 -11.18 9.62 -16.27
CA GLY A 83 -11.50 8.20 -16.54
C GLY A 83 -10.91 7.19 -15.56
N ALA A 84 -10.44 7.58 -14.36
CA ALA A 84 -9.91 6.62 -13.38
C ALA A 84 -10.88 5.47 -13.05
N VAL A 85 -12.18 5.75 -12.93
CA VAL A 85 -13.22 4.71 -12.73
C VAL A 85 -13.37 3.83 -13.98
N GLU A 86 -13.28 4.40 -15.17
CA GLU A 86 -13.37 3.65 -16.44
C GLU A 86 -12.13 2.79 -16.69
N GLN A 87 -10.94 3.28 -16.30
CA GLN A 87 -9.69 2.52 -16.33
C GLN A 87 -9.67 1.43 -15.25
N ASP A 88 -10.24 1.70 -14.08
CA ASP A 88 -10.41 0.70 -13.02
C ASP A 88 -11.40 -0.39 -13.47
N VAL A 89 -12.52 0.00 -14.07
CA VAL A 89 -13.49 -0.94 -14.65
C VAL A 89 -12.85 -1.73 -15.80
N ALA A 90 -12.14 -1.08 -16.74
CA ALA A 90 -11.45 -1.75 -17.83
C ALA A 90 -10.37 -2.73 -17.33
N GLY A 91 -9.56 -2.34 -16.35
CA GLY A 91 -8.53 -3.22 -15.76
C GLY A 91 -9.11 -4.42 -15.01
N VAL A 92 -10.24 -4.23 -14.31
CA VAL A 92 -10.96 -5.35 -13.70
C VAL A 92 -11.56 -6.26 -14.77
N ILE A 93 -12.12 -5.71 -15.85
CA ILE A 93 -12.70 -6.47 -16.97
C ILE A 93 -11.63 -7.28 -17.72
N ASP A 94 -10.46 -6.69 -18.01
CA ASP A 94 -9.36 -7.38 -18.70
C ASP A 94 -8.84 -8.56 -17.87
N THR A 95 -8.73 -8.38 -16.55
CA THR A 95 -8.26 -9.47 -15.69
C THR A 95 -9.35 -10.50 -15.43
N ALA A 96 -10.59 -10.05 -15.23
CA ALA A 96 -11.75 -10.93 -15.19
C ALA A 96 -11.83 -11.79 -16.44
N SER A 97 -11.57 -11.22 -17.62
CA SER A 97 -11.55 -11.95 -18.90
C SER A 97 -10.46 -13.01 -18.94
N THR A 98 -9.30 -12.75 -18.32
CA THR A 98 -8.22 -13.75 -18.15
C THR A 98 -8.64 -14.88 -17.20
N SER A 99 -9.25 -14.54 -16.06
CA SER A 99 -9.77 -15.53 -15.10
C SER A 99 -10.94 -16.35 -15.68
N VAL A 100 -11.79 -15.72 -16.49
CA VAL A 100 -12.90 -16.35 -17.22
C VAL A 100 -12.36 -17.29 -18.27
N ALA A 101 -11.33 -16.92 -19.02
CA ALA A 101 -10.66 -17.81 -19.96
C ALA A 101 -10.06 -19.04 -19.26
N GLN A 102 -9.43 -18.87 -18.10
CA GLN A 102 -8.92 -20.00 -17.29
C GLN A 102 -10.06 -20.89 -16.77
N ALA A 103 -11.14 -20.29 -16.28
CA ALA A 103 -12.32 -21.02 -15.80
C ALA A 103 -13.03 -21.77 -16.94
N ALA A 104 -13.09 -21.17 -18.13
CA ALA A 104 -13.64 -21.76 -19.33
C ALA A 104 -12.86 -22.99 -19.80
N VAL A 105 -11.52 -22.91 -19.81
CA VAL A 105 -10.66 -24.07 -20.09
C VAL A 105 -10.88 -25.18 -19.05
N THR A 106 -11.01 -24.82 -17.78
CA THR A 106 -11.23 -25.80 -16.70
C THR A 106 -12.60 -26.47 -16.79
N ARG A 107 -13.61 -25.76 -17.30
CA ARG A 107 -15.01 -26.20 -17.37
C ARG A 107 -15.43 -26.68 -18.77
N ASP A 108 -14.50 -26.73 -19.72
CA ASP A 108 -14.75 -27.07 -21.13
C ASP A 108 -15.93 -26.29 -21.73
N LEU A 109 -15.98 -24.98 -21.47
CA LEU A 109 -17.07 -24.13 -21.95
C LEU A 109 -16.92 -23.84 -23.45
N ALA A 110 -18.03 -23.93 -24.18
CA ALA A 110 -18.12 -23.43 -25.55
C ALA A 110 -17.89 -21.90 -25.59
N PRO A 111 -17.41 -21.34 -26.73
CA PRO A 111 -17.11 -19.90 -26.87
C PRO A 111 -18.23 -18.97 -26.41
N GLU A 112 -19.48 -19.33 -26.65
CA GLU A 112 -20.67 -18.58 -26.20
C GLU A 112 -20.77 -18.56 -24.67
N GLY A 113 -20.52 -19.70 -24.02
CA GLY A 113 -20.50 -19.80 -22.55
C GLY A 113 -19.32 -19.04 -21.92
N VAL A 114 -18.19 -18.95 -22.61
CA VAL A 114 -17.07 -18.08 -22.18
C VAL A 114 -17.47 -16.62 -22.21
N ARG A 115 -18.17 -16.20 -23.27
CA ARG A 115 -18.62 -14.82 -23.45
C ARG A 115 -19.68 -14.43 -22.41
N GLU A 116 -20.68 -15.28 -22.19
CA GLU A 116 -21.71 -15.06 -21.16
C GLU A 116 -21.10 -14.94 -19.76
N LEU A 117 -20.12 -15.80 -19.44
CA LEU A 117 -19.40 -15.74 -18.17
C LEU A 117 -18.56 -14.46 -18.06
N ALA A 118 -17.91 -14.02 -19.14
CA ALA A 118 -17.14 -12.78 -19.17
C ALA A 118 -18.04 -11.55 -18.95
N ASP A 119 -19.17 -11.49 -19.66
CA ASP A 119 -20.14 -10.40 -19.55
C ASP A 119 -20.74 -10.36 -18.13
N HIS A 120 -21.03 -11.51 -17.52
CA HIS A 120 -21.52 -11.58 -16.15
C HIS A 120 -20.49 -11.07 -15.13
N VAL A 121 -19.23 -11.51 -15.22
CA VAL A 121 -18.16 -11.05 -14.32
C VAL A 121 -17.89 -9.56 -14.51
N ALA A 122 -17.91 -9.07 -15.76
CA ALA A 122 -17.73 -7.66 -16.07
C ALA A 122 -18.87 -6.79 -15.50
N ALA A 123 -20.13 -7.21 -15.68
CA ALA A 123 -21.29 -6.51 -15.15
C ALA A 123 -21.27 -6.46 -13.61
N HIS A 124 -20.96 -7.59 -12.97
CA HIS A 124 -20.84 -7.69 -11.51
C HIS A 124 -19.70 -6.81 -10.99
N ALA A 125 -18.51 -6.87 -11.60
CA ALA A 125 -17.39 -6.02 -11.24
C ALA A 125 -17.72 -4.53 -11.35
N ALA A 126 -18.39 -4.11 -12.43
CA ALA A 126 -18.79 -2.73 -12.63
C ALA A 126 -19.82 -2.27 -11.59
N GLU A 127 -20.76 -3.14 -11.20
CA GLU A 127 -21.71 -2.88 -10.11
C GLU A 127 -20.98 -2.67 -8.77
N VAL A 128 -20.06 -3.57 -8.42
CA VAL A 128 -19.28 -3.47 -7.18
C VAL A 128 -18.47 -2.18 -7.15
N VAL A 129 -17.75 -1.85 -8.23
CA VAL A 129 -16.97 -0.61 -8.35
C VAL A 129 -17.87 0.60 -8.19
N ARG A 130 -19.04 0.66 -8.85
CA ARG A 130 -19.97 1.78 -8.71
C ARG A 130 -20.47 1.95 -7.27
N SER A 131 -20.81 0.85 -6.60
CA SER A 131 -21.28 0.86 -5.21
C SER A 131 -20.22 1.41 -4.27
N VAL A 132 -18.98 0.90 -4.37
CA VAL A 132 -17.87 1.33 -3.50
C VAL A 132 -17.38 2.74 -3.85
N ALA A 133 -17.26 3.07 -5.13
CA ALA A 133 -16.81 4.38 -5.58
C ALA A 133 -17.85 5.48 -5.30
N GLY A 134 -19.15 5.18 -5.33
CA GLY A 134 -20.20 6.14 -4.98
C GLY A 134 -20.12 6.58 -3.51
N ASP A 135 -19.88 5.64 -2.61
CA ASP A 135 -19.62 5.92 -1.19
C ASP A 135 -18.33 6.74 -1.00
N ALA A 136 -17.24 6.34 -1.69
CA ALA A 136 -15.97 7.07 -1.66
C ALA A 136 -16.08 8.49 -2.20
N THR A 137 -16.92 8.72 -3.21
CA THR A 137 -17.18 10.05 -3.79
C THR A 137 -17.83 10.98 -2.77
N THR A 138 -18.86 10.50 -2.07
CA THR A 138 -19.54 11.26 -1.02
C THR A 138 -18.55 11.72 0.07
N PHE A 139 -17.57 10.87 0.39
CA PHE A 139 -16.49 11.22 1.30
C PHE A 139 -15.48 12.21 0.70
N ALA A 140 -15.13 12.04 -0.59
CA ALA A 140 -14.14 12.87 -1.29
C ALA A 140 -14.62 14.30 -1.58
N ASP A 141 -15.94 14.51 -1.70
CA ASP A 141 -16.56 15.82 -1.94
C ASP A 141 -16.32 16.82 -0.79
N SER A 142 -15.96 16.33 0.39
CA SER A 142 -15.58 17.19 1.50
C SER A 142 -14.18 17.78 1.27
N PRO A 143 -14.02 19.13 1.21
CA PRO A 143 -12.73 19.77 0.98
C PRO A 143 -11.74 19.55 2.14
N ARG A 144 -12.23 19.11 3.29
CA ARG A 144 -11.41 18.70 4.44
C ARG A 144 -11.98 17.41 5.02
N ILE A 145 -11.12 16.41 5.15
CA ILE A 145 -11.48 15.16 5.81
C ILE A 145 -11.40 15.33 7.33
N ASP A 146 -12.43 14.88 8.07
CA ASP A 146 -12.33 14.72 9.52
C ASP A 146 -11.77 13.32 9.82
N TRP A 147 -10.55 13.30 10.34
CA TRP A 147 -9.82 12.08 10.71
C TRP A 147 -10.01 11.70 12.18
N ARG A 148 -10.71 12.50 13.00
CA ARG A 148 -10.80 12.29 14.46
C ARG A 148 -11.29 10.90 14.84
N ALA A 149 -12.23 10.34 14.08
CA ALA A 149 -12.76 8.99 14.34
C ALA A 149 -11.73 7.88 14.13
N LEU A 150 -10.63 8.17 13.42
CA LEU A 150 -9.48 7.31 13.16
C LEU A 150 -8.23 7.78 13.94
N GLY A 151 -8.37 8.79 14.80
CA GLY A 151 -7.27 9.37 15.58
C GLY A 151 -6.21 10.05 14.72
N LEU A 152 -4.94 9.85 15.07
CA LEU A 152 -3.83 10.31 14.25
C LEU A 152 -3.54 9.27 13.15
N VAL A 153 -3.56 9.71 11.88
CA VAL A 153 -3.33 8.83 10.73
C VAL A 153 -1.86 8.89 10.28
N LEU A 154 -1.23 7.74 10.13
CA LEU A 154 0.15 7.53 9.67
C LEU A 154 0.16 6.71 8.37
N PRO A 155 -0.05 7.32 7.19
CA PRO A 155 0.06 6.61 5.92
C PRO A 155 1.50 6.19 5.65
N VAL A 156 1.74 4.92 5.34
CA VAL A 156 3.05 4.36 5.02
C VAL A 156 3.07 4.00 3.53
N LEU A 157 3.87 4.74 2.75
CA LEU A 157 3.98 4.57 1.30
C LEU A 157 5.37 4.08 0.91
N GLY A 158 5.44 3.08 0.04
CA GLY A 158 6.70 2.60 -0.51
C GLY A 158 7.16 3.44 -1.71
N ALA A 159 8.45 3.78 -1.76
CA ALA A 159 9.09 4.37 -2.94
C ALA A 159 9.00 3.47 -4.18
N GLY A 160 8.79 2.16 -3.98
CA GLY A 160 8.56 1.17 -5.02
C GLY A 160 8.29 -0.22 -4.44
N PRO A 161 8.17 -1.25 -5.29
CA PRO A 161 7.98 -2.65 -4.86
C PRO A 161 9.12 -3.15 -3.97
N GLY A 162 8.78 -3.95 -2.95
CA GLY A 162 9.77 -4.63 -2.10
C GLY A 162 10.64 -3.74 -1.20
N VAL A 163 10.34 -2.44 -1.09
CA VAL A 163 11.13 -1.53 -0.24
C VAL A 163 10.91 -1.73 1.26
N GLY A 164 9.86 -2.47 1.64
CA GLY A 164 9.54 -2.81 3.03
C GLY A 164 8.49 -1.91 3.70
N ALA A 165 7.57 -1.31 2.93
CA ALA A 165 6.48 -0.48 3.48
C ALA A 165 5.63 -1.25 4.52
N SER A 166 5.18 -2.45 4.18
CA SER A 166 4.44 -3.34 5.09
C SER A 166 5.22 -3.67 6.37
N VAL A 167 6.55 -3.86 6.27
CA VAL A 167 7.41 -4.08 7.43
C VAL A 167 7.42 -2.84 8.33
N VAL A 168 7.57 -1.64 7.75
CA VAL A 168 7.54 -0.38 8.51
C VAL A 168 6.17 -0.19 9.16
N ALA A 169 5.07 -0.46 8.45
CA ALA A 169 3.72 -0.37 9.00
C ALA A 169 3.56 -1.29 10.22
N ALA A 170 3.95 -2.57 10.10
CA ALA A 170 3.90 -3.53 11.22
C ALA A 170 4.79 -3.09 12.40
N VAL A 171 6.00 -2.59 12.13
CA VAL A 171 6.93 -2.10 13.17
C VAL A 171 6.35 -0.90 13.91
N LEU A 172 5.77 0.08 13.20
CA LEU A 172 5.12 1.24 13.80
C LEU A 172 3.94 0.81 14.66
N THR A 173 3.09 -0.08 14.14
CA THR A 173 1.95 -0.63 14.88
C THR A 173 2.40 -1.27 16.17
N ASP A 174 3.40 -2.16 16.14
CA ASP A 174 3.88 -2.86 17.33
C ASP A 174 4.63 -1.97 18.34
N ALA A 175 5.25 -0.89 17.86
CA ALA A 175 5.89 0.10 18.72
C ALA A 175 4.84 0.98 19.44
N LEU A 176 3.71 1.24 18.80
CA LEU A 176 2.62 2.06 19.33
C LEU A 176 1.67 1.27 20.24
N SER A 177 1.41 0.01 19.91
CA SER A 177 0.30 -0.78 20.48
C SER A 177 0.42 -1.08 21.98
N GLY A 178 1.59 -0.86 22.59
CA GLY A 178 1.77 -0.97 24.04
C GLY A 178 1.20 0.22 24.85
N ARG A 179 0.89 1.33 24.19
CA ARG A 179 0.42 2.58 24.83
C ARG A 179 -0.81 3.18 24.16
N TRP A 180 -0.94 3.02 22.86
CA TRP A 180 -1.99 3.62 22.05
C TRP A 180 -2.94 2.55 21.53
N SER A 181 -4.25 2.82 21.56
CA SER A 181 -5.20 2.01 20.80
C SER A 181 -4.90 2.19 19.31
N THR A 182 -4.33 1.14 18.71
CA THR A 182 -3.73 1.21 17.37
C THR A 182 -4.52 0.35 16.39
N LEU A 183 -4.87 0.95 15.27
CA LEU A 183 -5.42 0.27 14.09
C LEU A 183 -4.33 0.19 13.02
N LEU A 184 -4.11 -0.99 12.46
CA LEU A 184 -3.34 -1.22 11.24
C LEU A 184 -4.33 -1.49 10.11
N VAL A 185 -4.33 -0.63 9.09
CA VAL A 185 -5.15 -0.73 7.89
C VAL A 185 -4.30 -1.25 6.75
N ASP A 186 -4.75 -2.32 6.11
CA ASP A 186 -4.18 -2.87 4.89
C ASP A 186 -5.21 -2.79 3.75
N PRO A 187 -5.20 -1.68 2.98
CA PRO A 187 -6.05 -1.48 1.82
C PRO A 187 -5.51 -2.13 0.54
N ALA A 188 -4.38 -2.84 0.61
CA ALA A 188 -3.80 -3.47 -0.58
C ALA A 188 -4.61 -4.68 -1.05
N ASP A 189 -4.47 -4.99 -2.33
CA ASP A 189 -4.89 -6.29 -2.87
C ASP A 189 -4.20 -7.42 -2.06
N PRO A 190 -4.95 -8.44 -1.58
CA PRO A 190 -4.38 -9.55 -0.82
C PRO A 190 -3.16 -10.21 -1.48
N ALA A 191 -3.15 -10.35 -2.82
CA ALA A 191 -2.05 -10.96 -3.56
C ALA A 191 -0.77 -10.09 -3.57
N ARG A 192 -0.90 -8.81 -3.21
CA ARG A 192 0.18 -7.82 -3.20
C ARG A 192 0.54 -7.32 -1.80
N SER A 193 -0.24 -7.68 -0.80
CA SER A 193 -0.04 -7.26 0.59
C SER A 193 1.11 -8.01 1.23
N GLY A 194 2.01 -7.26 1.89
CA GLY A 194 3.03 -7.84 2.77
C GLY A 194 2.51 -8.19 4.17
N LEU A 195 1.20 -8.03 4.42
CA LEU A 195 0.54 -8.20 5.72
C LEU A 195 -0.44 -9.38 5.77
N ALA A 196 -0.46 -10.23 4.73
CA ALA A 196 -1.35 -11.40 4.66
C ALA A 196 -1.17 -12.35 5.87
N GLU A 197 0.04 -12.46 6.41
CA GLU A 197 0.33 -13.30 7.60
C GLU A 197 0.54 -12.47 8.87
N ALA A 198 0.21 -11.17 8.88
CA ALA A 198 0.53 -10.27 9.99
C ALA A 198 -0.31 -10.48 11.26
N ALA A 199 -1.31 -11.37 11.23
CA ALA A 199 -2.07 -11.82 12.38
C ALA A 199 -1.95 -13.35 12.53
N PRO A 200 -1.88 -13.87 13.77
CA PRO A 200 -1.78 -15.31 14.00
C PRO A 200 -3.10 -16.05 13.72
N VAL A 201 -4.23 -15.34 13.76
CA VAL A 201 -5.57 -15.89 13.55
C VAL A 201 -6.40 -14.86 12.78
N GLU A 202 -7.16 -15.34 11.80
CA GLU A 202 -8.14 -14.54 11.07
C GLU A 202 -9.29 -14.07 11.97
N GLY A 203 -9.68 -12.82 11.79
CA GLY A 203 -10.78 -12.22 12.53
C GLY A 203 -12.13 -12.34 11.84
N PRO A 204 -13.18 -11.76 12.46
CA PRO A 204 -14.47 -11.63 11.81
C PRO A 204 -14.38 -10.75 10.57
N ARG A 205 -15.20 -11.09 9.57
CA ARG A 205 -15.40 -10.31 8.35
C ARG A 205 -16.51 -9.30 8.56
N ARG A 206 -16.26 -8.06 8.16
CA ARG A 206 -17.26 -6.99 8.14
C ARG A 206 -17.56 -6.59 6.71
N GLN A 207 -18.85 -6.43 6.42
CA GLN A 207 -19.29 -5.90 5.13
C GLN A 207 -18.91 -4.42 5.00
N THR A 208 -18.55 -4.03 3.78
CA THR A 208 -18.30 -2.63 3.40
C THR A 208 -19.47 -2.16 2.52
N PRO A 209 -19.39 -1.06 1.73
CA PRO A 209 -20.51 -0.64 0.87
C PRO A 209 -21.06 -1.71 -0.06
N HIS A 210 -20.33 -2.81 -0.31
CA HIS A 210 -20.78 -3.91 -1.14
C HIS A 210 -20.40 -5.27 -0.54
N PRO A 211 -21.25 -6.32 -0.61
CA PRO A 211 -20.96 -7.64 -0.02
C PRO A 211 -19.70 -8.34 -0.55
N ALA A 212 -19.33 -8.07 -1.80
CA ALA A 212 -18.12 -8.61 -2.45
C ALA A 212 -16.81 -7.95 -1.98
N VAL A 213 -16.90 -6.87 -1.18
CA VAL A 213 -15.76 -6.17 -0.59
C VAL A 213 -15.93 -6.18 0.92
N ARG A 214 -14.97 -6.77 1.62
CA ARG A 214 -15.06 -7.08 3.05
C ARG A 214 -13.81 -6.64 3.76
N LEU A 215 -13.93 -6.38 5.06
CA LEU A 215 -12.78 -6.17 5.93
C LEU A 215 -12.64 -7.34 6.87
N CYS A 216 -11.51 -8.05 6.80
CA CYS A 216 -11.14 -9.01 7.84
C CYS A 216 -10.45 -8.26 8.99
N CYS A 217 -11.07 -8.28 10.17
CA CYS A 217 -10.63 -7.55 11.35
C CYS A 217 -9.94 -8.49 12.35
N SER A 218 -8.66 -8.76 12.14
CA SER A 218 -7.82 -9.65 12.95
C SER A 218 -7.11 -8.91 14.09
N ARG A 219 -6.36 -9.64 14.92
CA ARG A 219 -5.54 -9.08 16.01
C ARG A 219 -4.05 -9.26 15.72
N ARG A 220 -3.26 -8.23 15.97
CA ARG A 220 -1.79 -8.27 15.98
C ARG A 220 -1.31 -7.80 17.35
N GLY A 221 -1.08 -8.75 18.26
CA GLY A 221 -0.95 -8.44 19.68
C GLY A 221 -2.14 -7.60 20.16
N PRO A 222 -1.91 -6.44 20.80
CA PRO A 222 -3.01 -5.57 21.26
C PRO A 222 -3.63 -4.70 20.14
N ALA A 223 -2.98 -4.57 18.98
CA ALA A 223 -3.52 -3.80 17.86
C ALA A 223 -4.61 -4.55 17.10
N VAL A 224 -5.50 -3.80 16.46
CA VAL A 224 -6.45 -4.32 15.47
C VAL A 224 -5.80 -4.24 14.09
N LEU A 225 -5.86 -5.32 13.33
CA LEU A 225 -5.47 -5.36 11.92
C LEU A 225 -6.74 -5.47 11.09
N ALA A 226 -7.06 -4.46 10.29
CA ALA A 226 -8.15 -4.49 9.31
C ALA A 226 -7.55 -4.65 7.92
N ARG A 227 -7.86 -5.75 7.23
CA ARG A 227 -7.40 -6.02 5.86
C ARG A 227 -8.56 -6.09 4.89
N LEU A 228 -8.34 -5.58 3.70
CA LEU A 228 -9.28 -5.68 2.61
C LEU A 228 -9.32 -7.11 2.06
N GLU A 229 -10.51 -7.67 1.92
CA GLU A 229 -10.79 -8.89 1.19
C GLU A 229 -11.77 -8.56 0.06
N CYS A 230 -11.56 -9.14 -1.11
CA CYS A 230 -12.46 -8.97 -2.25
C CYS A 230 -12.67 -10.31 -2.95
N ASP A 231 -13.91 -10.57 -3.35
CA ASP A 231 -14.28 -11.78 -4.09
C ASP A 231 -14.07 -11.62 -5.61
N LEU A 232 -13.72 -10.41 -6.06
CA LEU A 232 -13.36 -10.13 -7.44
C LEU A 232 -11.91 -10.56 -7.72
N PRO A 233 -11.59 -10.94 -8.98
CA PRO A 233 -10.28 -11.47 -9.35
C PRO A 233 -9.13 -10.45 -9.20
N ILE A 234 -9.44 -9.15 -9.21
CA ILE A 234 -8.49 -8.08 -8.89
C ILE A 234 -9.18 -7.02 -8.04
N LEU A 235 -8.40 -6.46 -7.11
CA LEU A 235 -8.75 -5.24 -6.41
C LEU A 235 -8.27 -3.99 -7.18
N SER A 236 -9.19 -3.31 -7.86
CA SER A 236 -8.92 -1.98 -8.41
C SER A 236 -8.95 -0.90 -7.33
N PRO A 237 -8.27 0.24 -7.53
CA PRO A 237 -8.33 1.37 -6.61
C PRO A 237 -9.76 1.77 -6.22
N GLY A 238 -10.70 1.81 -7.16
CA GLY A 238 -12.13 2.09 -6.90
C GLY A 238 -12.85 1.11 -5.95
N LEU A 239 -12.24 -0.04 -5.62
CA LEU A 239 -12.79 -1.03 -4.70
C LEU A 239 -12.30 -0.89 -3.26
N VAL A 240 -11.41 0.06 -2.95
CA VAL A 240 -11.02 0.34 -1.57
C VAL A 240 -12.11 1.19 -0.90
N PRO A 241 -12.74 0.72 0.18
CA PRO A 241 -13.78 1.47 0.89
C PRO A 241 -13.26 2.79 1.47
N ALA A 242 -14.15 3.78 1.59
CA ALA A 242 -13.83 5.04 2.23
C ALA A 242 -13.39 4.85 3.71
N PRO A 243 -12.54 5.73 4.26
CA PRO A 243 -12.00 5.62 5.63
C PRO A 243 -13.01 5.32 6.76
N PRO A 244 -14.25 5.84 6.77
CA PRO A 244 -15.22 5.52 7.83
C PRO A 244 -15.51 4.03 7.97
N TRP A 245 -15.47 3.28 6.86
CA TRP A 245 -15.67 1.83 6.86
C TRP A 245 -14.56 1.05 7.56
N TRP A 246 -13.42 1.68 7.87
CA TRP A 246 -12.27 1.05 8.50
C TRP A 246 -12.27 1.17 10.02
N ILE A 247 -13.11 2.02 10.60
CA ILE A 247 -13.21 2.21 12.05
C ILE A 247 -13.68 0.89 12.69
N PRO A 248 -12.93 0.26 13.60
CA PRO A 248 -13.28 -1.04 14.15
C PRO A 248 -14.48 -0.93 15.11
N PRO A 249 -15.29 -2.00 15.27
CA PRO A 249 -16.46 -1.97 16.16
C PRO A 249 -16.09 -1.77 17.64
N ALA A 250 -14.86 -2.14 18.01
CA ALA A 250 -14.34 -1.98 19.36
C ALA A 250 -14.13 -0.52 19.79
N GLY A 251 -14.33 0.45 18.89
CA GLY A 251 -14.22 1.88 19.15
C GLY A 251 -13.17 2.58 18.30
N SER A 252 -13.12 3.91 18.38
CA SER A 252 -12.17 4.73 17.63
C SER A 252 -10.72 4.51 18.10
N PRO A 253 -9.78 4.22 17.17
CA PRO A 253 -8.37 4.14 17.51
C PRO A 253 -7.81 5.54 17.82
N GLN A 254 -6.80 5.58 18.67
CA GLN A 254 -6.01 6.79 18.91
C GLN A 254 -5.00 7.02 17.78
N VAL A 255 -4.47 5.95 17.19
CA VAL A 255 -3.53 6.00 16.07
C VAL A 255 -3.92 4.97 15.01
N THR A 256 -3.97 5.40 13.76
CA THR A 256 -4.20 4.54 12.60
C THR A 256 -2.96 4.52 11.73
N VAL A 257 -2.31 3.38 11.61
CA VAL A 257 -1.22 3.13 10.67
C VAL A 257 -1.84 2.53 9.41
N VAL A 258 -1.54 3.09 8.24
CA VAL A 258 -2.11 2.60 6.98
C VAL A 258 -0.97 2.12 6.10
N ASP A 259 -0.94 0.83 5.78
CA ASP A 259 -0.02 0.30 4.77
C ASP A 259 -0.58 0.59 3.37
N VAL A 260 -0.37 1.82 2.93
CA VAL A 260 -0.78 2.27 1.60
C VAL A 260 -0.02 1.49 0.50
N GLY A 261 1.06 0.79 0.87
CA GLY A 261 1.71 -0.18 0.02
C GLY A 261 2.64 0.43 -1.04
N HIS A 262 3.05 -0.43 -1.97
CA HIS A 262 4.12 -0.14 -2.93
C HIS A 262 3.65 0.46 -4.26
N ASP A 263 2.34 0.69 -4.42
CA ASP A 263 1.77 1.32 -5.61
C ASP A 263 1.66 2.83 -5.49
N ALA A 264 2.63 3.45 -4.80
CA ALA A 264 2.67 4.89 -4.60
C ALA A 264 2.61 5.66 -5.94
N TRP A 265 2.97 5.03 -7.06
CA TRP A 265 2.80 5.60 -8.40
C TRP A 265 1.33 5.74 -8.79
N ARG A 266 0.51 4.69 -8.72
CA ARG A 266 -0.93 4.81 -8.98
C ARG A 266 -1.61 5.72 -7.97
N LEU A 267 -1.19 5.64 -6.70
CA LEU A 267 -1.80 6.40 -5.61
C LEU A 267 -1.45 7.88 -5.64
N ALA A 268 -0.23 8.24 -6.07
CA ALA A 268 0.13 9.63 -6.34
C ALA A 268 -0.53 10.19 -7.59
N THR A 269 -1.11 9.33 -8.44
CA THR A 269 -1.83 9.76 -9.64
C THR A 269 -3.24 10.24 -9.29
N ASN A 270 -3.89 9.70 -8.25
CA ASN A 270 -5.17 10.22 -7.76
C ASN A 270 -5.36 9.98 -6.25
N PRO A 271 -5.09 10.98 -5.38
CA PRO A 271 -5.30 10.87 -3.94
C PRO A 271 -6.78 11.00 -3.53
N LEU A 272 -7.71 11.14 -4.48
CA LEU A 272 -9.14 11.28 -4.21
C LEU A 272 -9.88 9.94 -4.19
N SER A 273 -9.22 8.85 -4.61
CA SER A 273 -9.82 7.53 -4.67
C SER A 273 -8.89 6.47 -4.12
N GLY A 274 -9.48 5.31 -3.83
CA GLY A 274 -8.78 4.13 -3.39
C GLY A 274 -7.96 4.33 -2.10
N ALA A 275 -6.82 3.64 -2.01
CA ALA A 275 -5.89 3.82 -0.90
C ALA A 275 -5.23 5.23 -0.88
N GLY A 276 -5.36 6.00 -1.97
CA GLY A 276 -4.84 7.37 -2.06
C GLY A 276 -5.56 8.34 -1.12
N VAL A 277 -6.83 8.04 -0.78
CA VAL A 277 -7.65 8.84 0.13
C VAL A 277 -6.98 9.03 1.50
N TRP A 278 -6.18 8.08 1.95
CA TRP A 278 -5.44 8.18 3.21
C TRP A 278 -4.37 9.27 3.23
N LEU A 279 -4.00 9.79 2.05
CA LEU A 279 -3.09 10.93 1.91
C LEU A 279 -3.83 12.27 1.93
N ARG A 280 -5.17 12.28 1.90
CA ARG A 280 -5.97 13.52 1.81
C ARG A 280 -5.68 14.48 2.97
N HIS A 281 -5.70 15.77 2.66
CA HIS A 281 -5.63 16.78 3.69
C HIS A 281 -6.87 16.73 4.61
N GLY A 282 -6.67 16.89 5.91
CA GLY A 282 -7.75 16.81 6.89
C GLY A 282 -7.34 17.18 8.31
N LEU A 283 -8.23 16.99 9.27
CA LEU A 283 -8.03 17.30 10.68
C LEU A 283 -8.35 16.09 11.58
N PRO A 284 -7.42 15.64 12.45
CA PRO A 284 -6.01 16.04 12.52
C PRO A 284 -5.27 15.75 11.21
N ALA A 285 -4.24 16.55 10.90
CA ALA A 285 -3.47 16.34 9.67
C ALA A 285 -2.76 14.97 9.68
N PRO A 286 -2.92 14.14 8.64
CA PRO A 286 -2.15 12.91 8.49
C PRO A 286 -0.65 13.17 8.50
N ARG A 287 0.15 12.13 8.78
CA ARG A 287 1.61 12.23 8.75
C ARG A 287 2.20 11.14 7.87
N PRO A 288 2.21 11.35 6.54
CA PRO A 288 2.68 10.33 5.61
C PRO A 288 4.17 10.06 5.77
N ILE A 289 4.54 8.79 5.68
CA ILE A 289 5.89 8.27 5.83
C ILE A 289 6.27 7.58 4.52
N LEU A 290 7.36 8.02 3.90
CA LEU A 290 7.92 7.40 2.72
C LEU A 290 8.96 6.36 3.11
N VAL A 291 8.88 5.17 2.51
CA VAL A 291 9.77 4.04 2.78
C VAL A 291 10.66 3.78 1.57
N ALA A 292 11.97 3.73 1.78
CA ALA A 292 12.95 3.49 0.72
C ALA A 292 14.02 2.47 1.15
N ARG A 293 14.74 1.95 0.16
CA ARG A 293 15.96 1.17 0.37
C ARG A 293 17.19 2.09 0.33
N PRO A 294 18.31 1.69 0.94
CA PRO A 294 19.56 2.45 0.94
C PRO A 294 20.30 2.36 -0.42
N THR A 295 19.59 2.59 -1.53
CA THR A 295 20.13 2.43 -2.89
C THR A 295 19.76 3.62 -3.77
N ARG A 296 20.62 3.94 -4.75
CA ARG A 296 20.36 5.03 -5.71
C ARG A 296 19.03 4.86 -6.46
N PRO A 297 18.69 3.67 -7.01
CA PRO A 297 17.41 3.49 -7.69
C PRO A 297 16.20 3.73 -6.78
N SER A 298 16.28 3.33 -5.51
CA SER A 298 15.18 3.56 -4.57
C SER A 298 14.99 5.04 -4.23
N LEU A 299 16.07 5.83 -4.17
CA LEU A 299 15.97 7.28 -3.98
C LEU A 299 15.42 7.98 -5.23
N LEU A 300 15.82 7.56 -6.42
CA LEU A 300 15.24 8.09 -7.67
C LEU A 300 13.73 7.79 -7.76
N ALA A 301 13.31 6.58 -7.40
CA ALA A 301 11.90 6.21 -7.36
C ALA A 301 11.13 7.02 -6.31
N ALA A 302 11.73 7.23 -5.13
CA ALA A 302 11.18 8.09 -4.08
C ALA A 302 11.00 9.55 -4.55
N GLU A 303 11.98 10.12 -5.27
CA GLU A 303 11.87 11.47 -5.83
C GLU A 303 10.72 11.57 -6.84
N GLN A 304 10.53 10.53 -7.67
CA GLN A 304 9.43 10.46 -8.63
C GLN A 304 8.06 10.34 -7.95
N VAL A 305 7.95 9.62 -6.84
CA VAL A 305 6.72 9.57 -6.03
C VAL A 305 6.39 10.96 -5.49
N LEU A 306 7.37 11.65 -4.90
CA LEU A 306 7.16 13.00 -4.37
C LEU A 306 6.80 14.00 -5.49
N ALA A 307 7.45 13.89 -6.65
CA ALA A 307 7.15 14.74 -7.80
C ALA A 307 5.71 14.58 -8.31
N ARG A 308 5.14 13.37 -8.22
CA ARG A 308 3.75 13.11 -8.59
C ARG A 308 2.76 13.58 -7.52
N LEU A 309 3.11 13.49 -6.24
CA LEU A 309 2.28 14.03 -5.16
C LEU A 309 2.30 15.56 -5.09
N GLU A 310 3.37 16.19 -5.57
CA GLU A 310 3.60 17.63 -5.46
C GLU A 310 2.42 18.49 -5.95
N PRO A 311 1.81 18.29 -7.14
CA PRO A 311 0.66 19.07 -7.58
C PRO A 311 -0.54 18.98 -6.64
N TRP A 312 -0.80 17.78 -6.09
CA TRP A 312 -1.91 17.54 -5.16
C TRP A 312 -1.70 18.21 -3.80
N VAL A 313 -0.45 18.21 -3.33
CA VAL A 313 -0.05 18.92 -2.12
C VAL A 313 -0.20 20.43 -2.31
N HIS A 314 0.26 20.97 -3.44
CA HIS A 314 0.11 22.40 -3.75
C HIS A 314 -1.35 22.81 -3.89
N ALA A 315 -2.21 21.93 -4.41
CA ALA A 315 -3.65 22.14 -4.48
C ALA A 315 -4.37 21.97 -3.12
N GLY A 316 -3.65 21.60 -2.04
CA GLY A 316 -4.24 21.38 -0.72
C GLY A 316 -5.11 20.12 -0.61
N LEU A 317 -5.03 19.21 -1.59
CA LEU A 317 -5.82 17.99 -1.63
C LEU A 317 -5.10 16.80 -0.98
N ALA A 318 -3.77 16.83 -0.94
CA ALA A 318 -2.96 15.81 -0.27
C ALA A 318 -2.05 16.42 0.80
N THR A 319 -1.71 15.62 1.80
CA THR A 319 -0.77 15.98 2.84
C THR A 319 0.65 15.64 2.39
N PRO A 320 1.64 16.55 2.51
CA PRO A 320 3.01 16.25 2.14
C PRO A 320 3.61 15.17 3.03
N VAL A 321 4.51 14.36 2.46
CA VAL A 321 5.33 13.40 3.21
C VAL A 321 6.11 14.12 4.30
N ARG A 322 6.06 13.58 5.53
CA ARG A 322 6.66 14.17 6.73
C ARG A 322 7.93 13.48 7.19
N ALA A 323 8.16 12.23 6.75
CA ALA A 323 9.31 11.45 7.17
C ALA A 323 9.75 10.46 6.10
N LEU A 324 11.03 10.10 6.15
CA LEU A 324 11.63 9.04 5.34
C LEU A 324 12.15 7.94 6.25
N VAL A 325 11.76 6.70 5.99
CA VAL A 325 12.30 5.51 6.64
C VAL A 325 13.10 4.68 5.64
N VAL A 326 14.34 4.37 6.00
CA VAL A 326 15.28 3.62 5.16
C VAL A 326 15.41 2.21 5.70
N VAL A 327 14.94 1.22 4.94
CA VAL A 327 14.88 -0.17 5.40
C VAL A 327 16.12 -0.95 4.98
N GLY A 328 16.67 -1.71 5.93
CA GLY A 328 17.79 -2.62 5.70
C GLY A 328 19.16 -1.96 5.80
N ALA A 329 19.25 -0.80 6.45
CA ALA A 329 20.51 -0.12 6.73
C ALA A 329 20.50 0.54 8.11
N ARG A 330 21.69 0.88 8.61
CA ARG A 330 21.87 1.68 9.84
C ARG A 330 22.29 3.13 9.53
N LYS A 331 22.73 3.38 8.31
CA LYS A 331 23.17 4.67 7.77
C LYS A 331 23.15 4.60 6.25
N TRP A 332 23.22 5.76 5.60
CA TRP A 332 23.38 5.81 4.15
C TRP A 332 24.72 5.21 3.71
N PRO A 333 24.74 4.32 2.68
CA PRO A 333 25.97 3.93 2.05
C PRO A 333 26.63 5.11 1.31
N PRO A 334 27.97 5.11 1.14
CA PRO A 334 28.67 6.16 0.42
C PRO A 334 28.11 6.37 -0.99
N GLY A 335 27.93 7.64 -1.38
CA GLY A 335 27.45 8.01 -2.72
C GLY A 335 25.96 7.76 -3.00
N VAL A 336 25.19 7.17 -2.07
CA VAL A 336 23.75 6.95 -2.25
C VAL A 336 22.97 8.26 -2.13
N VAL A 337 23.27 9.06 -1.10
CA VAL A 337 22.58 10.34 -0.83
C VAL A 337 22.63 11.30 -2.02
N GLY A 338 23.71 11.27 -2.81
CA GLY A 338 23.83 12.11 -4.02
C GLY A 338 22.81 11.80 -5.12
N ALA A 339 22.04 10.71 -5.01
CA ALA A 339 20.91 10.43 -5.90
C ALA A 339 19.59 11.08 -5.44
N ALA A 340 19.54 11.67 -4.25
CA ALA A 340 18.38 12.41 -3.78
C ALA A 340 18.22 13.70 -4.59
N GLY A 341 17.02 13.91 -5.13
CA GLY A 341 16.68 15.16 -5.79
C GLY A 341 16.26 16.24 -4.79
N ARG A 342 15.76 17.36 -5.33
CA ARG A 342 15.36 18.52 -4.53
C ARG A 342 14.25 18.20 -3.53
N ARG A 343 13.32 17.29 -3.86
CA ARG A 343 12.16 16.99 -3.01
C ARG A 343 12.54 16.10 -1.85
N LEU A 344 13.51 15.20 -2.06
CA LEU A 344 14.03 14.33 -1.01
C LEU A 344 15.06 14.98 -0.10
N ALA A 345 15.74 16.05 -0.54
CA ALA A 345 16.87 16.62 0.19
C ALA A 345 16.60 16.81 1.70
N ALA A 346 15.49 17.46 2.06
CA ALA A 346 15.11 17.70 3.46
C ALA A 346 14.76 16.41 4.24
N LEU A 347 14.22 15.39 3.55
CA LEU A 347 13.85 14.11 4.16
C LEU A 347 15.06 13.21 4.40
N VAL A 348 16.11 13.35 3.59
CA VAL A 348 17.31 12.51 3.66
C VAL A 348 18.16 12.85 4.89
N GLU A 349 18.19 14.11 5.29
CA GLU A 349 18.91 14.59 6.48
C GLU A 349 18.30 14.05 7.78
N SER A 350 16.97 13.93 7.82
CA SER A 350 16.19 13.45 8.96
C SER A 350 15.74 11.98 8.83
N ALA A 351 16.33 11.25 7.88
CA ALA A 351 15.94 9.88 7.58
C ALA A 351 16.12 8.95 8.78
N VAL A 352 15.10 8.14 9.06
CA VAL A 352 15.13 7.13 10.12
C VAL A 352 15.52 5.78 9.54
N PHE A 353 16.46 5.09 10.18
CA PHE A 353 17.04 3.86 9.65
C PHE A 353 16.47 2.64 10.36
N LEU A 354 15.77 1.78 9.62
CA LEU A 354 15.33 0.48 10.11
C LEU A 354 16.42 -0.57 9.80
N PRO A 355 17.12 -1.10 10.82
CA PRO A 355 18.25 -1.99 10.58
C PRO A 355 17.81 -3.31 9.92
N PRO A 356 18.72 -4.02 9.23
CA PRO A 356 18.39 -5.32 8.65
C PRO A 356 18.07 -6.34 9.76
N ASP A 357 17.05 -7.16 9.49
CA ASP A 357 16.63 -8.26 10.34
C ASP A 357 16.50 -9.54 9.50
N ALA A 358 17.26 -10.58 9.85
CA ALA A 358 17.33 -11.82 9.08
C ALA A 358 16.08 -12.70 9.17
N GLN A 359 15.25 -12.54 10.22
CA GLN A 359 13.99 -13.26 10.33
C GLN A 359 12.94 -12.58 9.45
N VAL A 360 12.80 -11.26 9.57
CA VAL A 360 11.86 -10.48 8.75
C VAL A 360 12.25 -10.54 7.26
N ALA A 361 13.55 -10.51 6.93
CA ALA A 361 14.00 -10.63 5.54
C ALA A 361 13.68 -11.99 4.91
N ARG A 362 13.63 -13.07 5.71
CA ARG A 362 13.35 -14.43 5.21
C ARG A 362 11.86 -14.77 5.22
N GLY A 363 11.16 -14.40 6.28
CA GLY A 363 9.77 -14.79 6.52
C GLY A 363 8.74 -13.68 6.33
N GLY A 364 9.17 -12.44 6.04
CA GLY A 364 8.27 -11.30 5.95
C GLY A 364 7.67 -10.92 7.30
N VAL A 365 6.49 -10.27 7.26
CA VAL A 365 5.71 -9.94 8.46
C VAL A 365 4.84 -11.15 8.81
N SER A 366 5.06 -11.73 9.98
CA SER A 366 4.25 -12.83 10.53
C SER A 366 3.34 -12.34 11.65
N GLY A 367 2.52 -13.22 12.22
CA GLY A 367 1.60 -12.90 13.33
C GLY A 367 2.31 -12.53 14.64
N GLN A 368 3.63 -12.66 14.73
CA GLN A 368 4.42 -12.29 15.90
C GLN A 368 4.73 -10.80 15.92
N ILE A 369 4.83 -10.24 17.12
CA ILE A 369 5.31 -8.87 17.33
C ILE A 369 6.73 -8.73 16.76
N THR A 370 6.97 -7.63 16.06
CA THR A 370 8.25 -7.34 15.41
C THR A 370 9.39 -7.25 16.43
N PRO A 371 10.62 -7.64 16.02
CA PRO A 371 11.79 -7.61 16.89
C PRO A 371 11.99 -6.25 17.57
N ALA A 372 12.31 -6.24 18.87
CA ALA A 372 12.45 -5.01 19.66
C ALA A 372 13.44 -4.00 19.05
N ARG A 373 14.53 -4.46 18.44
CA ARG A 373 15.49 -3.61 17.72
C ARG A 373 14.89 -2.78 16.58
N LEU A 374 13.87 -3.32 15.91
CA LEU A 374 13.17 -2.63 14.83
C LEU A 374 12.21 -1.58 15.40
N ARG A 375 11.51 -1.93 16.49
CA ARG A 375 10.61 -1.02 17.21
C ARG A 375 11.37 0.16 17.82
N GLN A 376 12.52 -0.08 18.42
CA GLN A 376 13.41 0.96 18.95
C GLN A 376 13.92 1.89 17.86
N ALA A 377 14.21 1.35 16.66
CA ALA A 377 14.72 2.16 15.56
C ALA A 377 13.73 3.22 15.06
N VAL A 378 12.42 3.04 15.26
CA VAL A 378 11.39 4.02 14.88
C VAL A 378 11.01 4.99 16.01
N GLU A 379 11.55 4.83 17.23
CA GLU A 379 11.25 5.73 18.36
C GLU A 379 11.54 7.21 18.06
N PRO A 380 12.64 7.60 17.38
CA PRO A 380 12.86 9.01 17.03
C PRO A 380 11.75 9.58 16.14
N LEU A 381 11.24 8.80 15.19
CA LEU A 381 10.10 9.19 14.36
C LEU A 381 8.84 9.39 15.20
N LEU A 382 8.55 8.44 16.09
CA LEU A 382 7.40 8.52 16.99
C LEU A 382 7.51 9.74 17.92
N ALA A 383 8.72 10.10 18.38
CA ALA A 383 8.95 11.28 19.20
C ALA A 383 8.66 12.59 18.46
N VAL A 384 9.11 12.72 17.21
CA VAL A 384 8.79 13.87 16.34
C VAL A 384 7.28 13.98 16.13
N PHE A 385 6.59 12.84 16.10
CA PHE A 385 5.14 12.78 16.01
C PHE A 385 4.43 12.93 17.38
N GLY A 386 5.14 13.14 18.49
CA GLY A 386 4.51 13.23 19.82
C GLY A 386 3.80 11.94 20.24
N LEU A 387 4.20 10.81 19.68
CA LEU A 387 3.70 9.46 19.98
C LEU A 387 4.68 8.64 20.82
N ALA A 388 5.89 9.15 21.06
CA ALA A 388 6.87 8.47 21.88
C ALA A 388 6.34 8.24 23.31
N PRO A 389 6.80 7.18 23.98
CA PRO A 389 6.57 7.04 25.40
C PRO A 389 7.20 8.26 26.10
N THR A 390 6.37 9.09 26.73
CA THR A 390 6.90 9.90 27.83
C THR A 390 7.43 8.90 28.83
N HIS A 391 8.76 8.86 29.02
CA HIS A 391 9.31 8.30 30.23
C HIS A 391 8.69 9.13 31.36
N ASP A 392 7.64 8.62 31.99
CA ASP A 392 7.26 9.09 33.30
C ASP A 392 8.54 8.98 34.12
N ARG A 393 9.16 10.13 34.40
CA ARG A 393 10.26 10.20 35.34
C ARG A 393 9.74 9.48 36.59
N PRO A 394 10.44 8.46 37.11
CA PRO A 394 10.03 7.85 38.37
C PRO A 394 9.89 9.00 39.36
N GLY A 395 8.69 9.12 39.93
CA GLY A 395 8.29 10.25 40.75
C GLY A 395 9.42 10.58 41.72
N ARG A 396 9.95 11.80 41.61
CA ARG A 396 10.79 12.40 42.65
C ARG A 396 10.06 12.14 43.96
N GLY A 397 10.71 11.36 44.82
CA GLY A 397 10.12 10.84 46.03
C GLY A 397 9.34 11.91 46.77
N ARG A 398 8.05 11.65 46.98
CA ARG A 398 7.28 12.29 48.04
C ARG A 398 7.75 11.70 49.36
N ARG A 399 9.01 11.98 49.73
CA ARG A 399 9.50 11.85 51.10
C ARG A 399 9.31 13.23 51.75
N GLU A 400 8.79 13.18 52.97
CA GLU A 400 8.72 14.27 53.94
C GLU A 400 7.65 15.34 53.71
N ARG A 401 6.52 15.17 54.40
CA ARG A 401 6.27 15.89 55.66
C ARG A 401 4.97 15.39 56.29
N ARG A 402 5.10 14.50 57.28
CA ARG A 402 4.19 14.48 58.43
C ARG A 402 5.06 14.62 59.66
N ARG A 403 5.04 15.85 60.19
CA ARG A 403 5.21 16.09 61.62
C ARG A 403 3.88 15.79 62.28
#